data_AF-A0A8S2WE30-F1
#
_entry.id   AF-A0A8S2WE30-F1
#
_cell.length_a   1.000
_cell.length_b   1.000
_cell.length_c   1.000
_cell.angle_alpha   90.00
_cell.angle_beta   90.00
_cell.angle_gamma   90.00
#
_symmetry.space_group_name_H-M   'P 1'
#
loop_
_entity.id
_entity.type
_entity.pdbx_description
1 polymer ?
#
loop_
_entity_poly.entity_id
_entity_poly.type
_entity_poly.pdbx_seq_one_letter_code
_entity_poly.pdbx_strand_id
1 'polypeptide(L)'
;RQVFLEKYVQQCHNCAVKKHSRRKPDGVLKPIPPPRGVWETLAMDFLTITPPLKTGNKYITDLLSKFVIVKATRDETSITAAKFFVEEAILKYGAPIQLLTDKGPHFIAQLFNDI
;
A
#
# COMPACT_ATOMS: atom_id res chain seq x y z
N ARG A 1 -22.06 23.05 37.21
CA ARG A 1 -20.98 23.89 36.62
C ARG A 1 -20.11 23.12 35.61
N GLN A 2 -19.64 21.91 35.94
CA GLN A 2 -18.77 21.09 35.08
C GLN A 2 -19.43 20.63 33.75
N VAL A 3 -20.72 20.24 33.80
CA VAL A 3 -21.51 19.78 32.63
C VAL A 3 -21.68 20.85 31.53
N PHE A 4 -21.66 22.14 31.88
CA PHE A 4 -21.83 23.24 30.92
C PHE A 4 -20.58 23.44 30.07
N LEU A 5 -19.39 23.36 30.69
CA LEU A 5 -18.10 23.48 30.01
C LEU A 5 -17.88 22.33 29.02
N GLU A 6 -18.25 21.11 29.39
CA GLU A 6 -18.16 19.95 28.50
C GLU A 6 -19.05 20.12 27.26
N LYS A 7 -20.32 20.54 27.44
CA LYS A 7 -21.22 20.82 26.31
C LYS A 7 -20.70 21.95 25.42
N TYR A 8 -20.18 23.03 26.01
CA TYR A 8 -19.60 24.14 25.26
C TYR A 8 -18.40 23.71 24.43
N VAL A 9 -17.48 22.91 25.01
CA VAL A 9 -16.30 22.39 24.31
C VAL A 9 -16.69 21.38 23.22
N GLN A 10 -17.70 20.55 23.45
CA GLN A 10 -18.23 19.61 22.44
C GLN A 10 -18.92 20.32 21.26
N GLN A 11 -19.59 21.44 21.51
CA GLN A 11 -20.27 22.23 20.47
C GLN A 11 -19.34 23.21 19.74
N CYS A 12 -18.12 23.43 20.25
CA CYS A 12 -17.15 24.32 19.64
C CYS A 12 -16.49 23.66 18.40
N HIS A 13 -16.77 24.18 17.21
CA HIS A 13 -16.19 23.70 15.95
C HIS A 13 -14.65 23.68 15.95
N ASN A 14 -14.02 24.76 16.44
CA ASN A 14 -12.56 24.84 16.53
C ASN A 14 -11.96 23.76 17.43
N CYS A 15 -12.66 23.40 18.52
CA CYS A 15 -12.24 22.30 19.38
C CYS A 15 -12.44 20.95 18.68
N ALA A 16 -13.56 20.75 17.99
CA ALA A 16 -13.86 19.49 17.30
C ALA A 16 -12.89 19.17 16.15
N VAL A 17 -12.47 20.18 15.39
CA VAL A 17 -11.53 19.99 14.26
C VAL A 17 -10.09 19.84 14.73
N LYS A 18 -9.66 20.60 15.75
CA LYS A 18 -8.25 20.62 16.19
C LYS A 18 -7.90 19.58 17.24
N LYS A 19 -8.85 19.12 18.06
CA LYS A 19 -8.57 18.10 19.07
C LYS A 19 -8.66 16.71 18.46
N HIS A 20 -7.55 15.98 18.53
CA HIS A 20 -7.56 14.56 18.21
C HIS A 20 -8.46 13.80 19.19
N SER A 21 -9.28 12.89 18.63
CA SER A 21 -10.04 11.93 19.44
C SER A 21 -9.08 11.03 20.20
N ARG A 22 -9.34 10.84 21.50
CA ARG A 22 -8.63 9.84 22.33
C ARG A 22 -9.33 8.48 22.31
N ARG A 23 -10.48 8.37 21.63
CA ARG A 23 -11.12 7.07 21.44
C ARG A 23 -10.25 6.24 20.51
N LYS A 24 -10.11 4.95 20.82
CA LYS A 24 -9.52 4.01 19.86
C LYS A 24 -10.33 4.07 18.57
N PRO A 25 -9.68 4.02 17.39
CA PRO A 25 -10.39 3.92 16.13
C PRO A 25 -11.38 2.77 16.20
N ASP A 26 -12.62 3.01 15.81
CA ASP A 26 -13.61 1.96 15.68
C ASP A 26 -13.22 1.11 14.46
N GLY A 27 -12.93 -0.18 14.68
CA GLY A 27 -12.57 -1.11 13.62
C GLY A 27 -11.61 -2.20 14.08
N VAL A 28 -11.80 -3.41 13.55
CA VAL A 28 -10.86 -4.52 13.70
C VAL A 28 -9.96 -4.54 12.46
N LEU A 29 -8.66 -4.80 12.64
CA LEU A 29 -7.76 -5.06 11.52
C LEU A 29 -8.31 -6.22 10.68
N LYS A 30 -8.32 -6.06 9.36
CA LYS A 30 -8.67 -7.15 8.44
C LYS A 30 -7.38 -7.76 7.91
N PRO A 31 -6.85 -8.84 8.54
CA PRO A 31 -5.63 -9.46 8.07
C PRO A 31 -5.86 -10.10 6.70
N ILE A 32 -4.82 -10.07 5.87
CA ILE A 32 -4.77 -10.80 4.61
C ILE A 32 -4.66 -12.29 4.96
N PRO A 33 -5.51 -13.17 4.40
CA PRO A 33 -5.38 -14.61 4.64
C PRO A 33 -4.02 -15.11 4.13
N PRO A 34 -3.38 -16.05 4.84
CA PRO A 34 -2.11 -16.61 4.38
C PRO A 34 -2.30 -17.34 3.03
N PRO A 35 -1.37 -17.18 2.08
CA PRO A 35 -1.41 -17.93 0.82
C PRO A 35 -1.22 -19.42 1.06
N ARG A 36 -1.72 -20.28 0.15
CA ARG A 36 -1.58 -21.74 0.25
C ARG A 36 -0.31 -22.25 -0.44
N GLY A 37 0.19 -21.48 -1.39
CA GLY A 37 1.38 -21.78 -2.18
C GLY A 37 2.29 -20.56 -2.35
N VAL A 38 3.55 -20.85 -2.67
CA VAL A 38 4.55 -19.84 -3.04
C VAL A 38 4.12 -19.26 -4.39
N TRP A 39 4.26 -17.95 -4.58
CA TRP A 39 3.87 -17.20 -5.79
C TRP A 39 2.36 -17.07 -6.02
N GLU A 40 1.51 -17.50 -5.07
CA GLU A 40 0.06 -17.31 -5.19
C GLU A 40 -0.38 -15.87 -4.85
N THR A 41 0.22 -15.26 -3.83
CA THR A 41 -0.12 -13.89 -3.41
C THR A 41 1.15 -13.07 -3.31
N LEU A 42 1.22 -12.07 -4.18
CA LEU A 42 2.35 -11.15 -4.25
C LEU A 42 1.93 -9.80 -3.71
N ALA A 43 2.81 -9.15 -2.96
CA ALA A 43 2.69 -7.75 -2.60
C ALA A 43 3.71 -6.94 -3.40
N MET A 44 3.30 -5.81 -3.97
CA MET A 44 4.19 -4.92 -4.73
C MET A 44 4.03 -3.48 -4.25
N ASP A 45 5.15 -2.78 -4.17
CA ASP A 45 5.21 -1.41 -3.66
C ASP A 45 6.42 -0.63 -4.21
N PHE A 46 6.33 0.69 -4.08
CA PHE A 46 7.38 1.65 -4.41
C PHE A 46 8.13 2.07 -3.15
N LEU A 47 9.45 1.94 -3.19
CA LEU A 47 10.32 2.36 -2.12
C LEU A 47 10.92 3.72 -2.45
N THR A 48 10.43 4.74 -1.76
CA THR A 48 11.01 6.09 -1.80
C THR A 48 12.17 6.17 -0.80
N ILE A 49 13.41 6.29 -1.30
CA ILE A 49 14.59 6.53 -0.46
C ILE A 49 14.78 8.03 -0.25
N THR A 50 15.09 8.46 0.97
CA THR A 50 15.49 9.84 1.29
C THR A 50 16.97 9.86 1.73
N PRO A 51 17.83 10.74 1.18
CA PRO A 51 17.54 11.76 0.16
C PRO A 51 17.14 11.13 -1.19
N PRO A 52 16.29 11.81 -1.98
CA PRO A 52 15.75 11.25 -3.21
C PRO A 52 16.89 10.88 -4.17
N LEU A 53 17.04 9.59 -4.45
CA LEU A 53 17.84 9.16 -5.59
C LEU A 53 17.10 9.54 -6.87
N LYS A 54 17.85 9.74 -7.96
CA LYS A 54 17.27 9.94 -9.31
C LYS A 54 16.51 8.72 -9.84
N THR A 55 16.39 7.66 -9.04
CA THR A 55 15.80 6.37 -9.39
C THR A 55 14.88 5.92 -8.25
N GLY A 56 13.64 5.57 -8.57
CA GLY A 56 12.73 4.91 -7.65
C GLY A 56 13.07 3.41 -7.58
N ASN A 57 13.05 2.83 -6.38
CA ASN A 57 13.25 1.40 -6.21
C ASN A 57 11.90 0.71 -6.10
N LYS A 58 11.66 -0.35 -6.85
CA LYS A 58 10.43 -1.15 -6.79
C LYS A 58 10.74 -2.50 -6.18
N TYR A 59 9.81 -3.05 -5.41
CA TYR A 59 9.95 -4.39 -4.88
C TYR A 59 8.66 -5.20 -4.96
N ILE A 60 8.81 -6.50 -5.20
CA ILE A 60 7.76 -7.51 -5.15
C ILE A 60 8.14 -8.50 -4.06
N THR A 61 7.18 -8.86 -3.20
CA THR A 61 7.37 -9.84 -2.13
C THR A 61 6.35 -10.96 -2.26
N ASP A 62 6.82 -12.21 -2.24
CA ASP A 62 5.95 -13.37 -2.06
C ASP A 62 5.50 -13.47 -0.60
N LEU A 63 4.19 -13.48 -0.36
CA LEU A 63 3.66 -13.39 0.99
C LEU A 63 3.81 -14.69 1.80
N LEU A 64 4.06 -15.83 1.17
CA LEU A 64 4.28 -17.10 1.88
C LEU A 64 5.75 -17.27 2.26
N SER A 65 6.65 -17.32 1.27
CA SER A 65 8.08 -17.58 1.46
C SER A 65 8.86 -16.36 1.96
N LYS A 66 8.29 -15.16 1.85
CA LYS A 66 8.97 -13.88 2.08
C LYS A 66 10.13 -13.62 1.12
N PHE A 67 10.16 -14.29 -0.03
CA PHE A 67 11.12 -14.00 -1.09
C PHE A 67 10.85 -12.61 -1.68
N VAL A 68 11.91 -11.82 -1.88
CA VAL A 68 11.83 -10.42 -2.33
C VAL A 68 12.61 -10.25 -3.62
N ILE A 69 11.99 -9.59 -4.59
CA ILE A 69 12.63 -9.08 -5.80
C ILE A 69 12.70 -7.57 -5.71
N VAL A 70 13.87 -6.98 -5.98
CA VAL A 70 14.06 -5.53 -5.99
C VAL A 70 14.69 -5.11 -7.31
N LYS A 71 14.15 -4.07 -7.95
CA LYS A 71 14.71 -3.47 -9.17
C LYS A 71 14.73 -1.95 -9.06
N ALA A 72 15.90 -1.37 -9.34
CA ALA A 72 16.01 0.08 -9.49
C ALA A 72 15.38 0.51 -10.81
N THR A 73 14.56 1.55 -10.78
CA THR A 73 13.83 2.06 -11.93
C THR A 73 14.01 3.56 -12.08
N ARG A 74 13.92 4.07 -13.31
CA ARG A 74 14.16 5.49 -13.60
C ARG A 74 12.97 6.37 -13.24
N ASP A 75 11.77 5.79 -13.16
CA ASP A 75 10.53 6.50 -12.89
C ASP A 75 9.53 5.59 -12.17
N GLU A 76 8.52 6.23 -11.60
CA GLU A 76 7.46 5.54 -10.86
C GLU A 76 6.21 5.28 -11.71
N THR A 77 6.28 5.40 -13.04
CA THR A 77 5.08 5.26 -13.89
C THR A 77 4.43 3.88 -13.82
N SER A 78 3.13 3.83 -14.14
CA SER A 78 2.35 2.58 -14.24
C SER A 78 2.95 1.61 -15.25
N ILE A 79 3.44 2.12 -16.39
CA ILE A 79 4.10 1.31 -17.43
C ILE A 79 5.35 0.64 -16.86
N THR A 80 6.18 1.39 -16.16
CA THR A 80 7.40 0.85 -15.56
C THR A 80 7.06 -0.17 -14.47
N ALA A 81 5.99 0.03 -13.69
CA ALA A 81 5.54 -0.93 -12.68
C ALA A 81 5.01 -2.23 -13.31
N ALA A 82 4.17 -2.12 -14.33
CA ALA A 82 3.64 -3.24 -15.10
C ALA A 82 4.76 -4.08 -15.72
N LYS A 83 5.71 -3.44 -16.39
CA LYS A 83 6.87 -4.12 -16.98
C LYS A 83 7.69 -4.87 -15.93
N PHE A 84 7.97 -4.22 -14.80
CA PHE A 84 8.67 -4.86 -13.69
C PHE A 84 7.92 -6.11 -13.18
N PHE A 85 6.62 -6.00 -12.98
CA PHE A 85 5.79 -7.12 -12.52
C PHE A 85 5.76 -8.28 -13.52
N VAL A 86 5.55 -7.99 -14.80
CA VAL A 86 5.52 -9.02 -15.84
C VAL A 86 6.89 -9.70 -15.99
N GLU A 87 7.96 -8.91 -16.14
CA GLU A 87 9.31 -9.43 -16.40
C GLU A 87 9.89 -10.21 -15.23
N GLU A 88 9.65 -9.74 -14.00
CA GLU A 88 10.32 -10.28 -12.82
C GLU A 88 9.47 -11.27 -12.02
N ALA A 89 8.14 -11.19 -12.10
CA ALA A 89 7.24 -12.16 -11.47
C ALA A 89 6.63 -13.12 -12.50
N ILE A 90 5.77 -12.61 -13.39
CA ILE A 90 4.92 -13.47 -14.25
C ILE A 90 5.76 -14.37 -15.18
N LEU A 91 6.72 -13.80 -15.89
CA LEU A 91 7.51 -14.56 -16.86
C LEU A 91 8.47 -15.58 -16.21
N LYS A 92 8.81 -15.40 -14.93
CA LYS A 92 9.78 -16.26 -14.22
C LYS A 92 9.11 -17.33 -13.36
N TYR A 93 8.00 -17.00 -12.72
CA TYR A 93 7.37 -17.84 -11.70
C TYR A 93 5.89 -18.15 -11.99
N GLY A 94 5.31 -17.52 -13.03
CA GLY A 94 3.90 -17.65 -13.37
C GLY A 94 3.04 -16.51 -12.82
N ALA A 95 1.80 -16.43 -13.30
CA ALA A 95 0.84 -15.42 -12.86
C ALA A 95 0.33 -15.76 -11.45
N PRO A 96 0.35 -14.80 -10.50
CA PRO A 96 -0.20 -15.02 -9.17
C PRO A 96 -1.73 -15.04 -9.18
N ILE A 97 -2.33 -15.61 -8.14
CA ILE A 97 -3.77 -15.56 -7.90
C ILE A 97 -4.19 -14.15 -7.47
N GLN A 98 -3.32 -13.47 -6.71
CA GLN A 98 -3.60 -12.15 -6.18
C GLN A 98 -2.34 -11.28 -6.13
N LEU A 99 -2.48 -10.05 -6.60
CA LEU A 99 -1.51 -8.98 -6.42
C LEU A 99 -2.08 -7.95 -5.44
N LEU A 100 -1.32 -7.61 -4.41
CA LEU A 100 -1.65 -6.59 -3.42
C LEU A 100 -0.74 -5.38 -3.61
N THR A 101 -1.35 -4.22 -3.80
CA THR A 101 -0.66 -2.94 -3.92
C THR A 101 -1.31 -1.91 -3.00
N ASP A 102 -0.64 -0.79 -2.79
CA ASP A 102 -1.31 0.39 -2.27
C ASP A 102 -2.25 1.01 -3.33
N LYS A 103 -2.93 2.10 -2.96
CA LYS A 103 -3.80 2.87 -3.86
C LYS A 103 -3.04 3.97 -4.60
N GLY A 104 -1.75 3.75 -4.89
CA GLY A 104 -0.95 4.66 -5.67
C GLY A 104 -1.47 4.80 -7.11
N PRO A 105 -1.35 5.98 -7.73
CA PRO A 105 -1.82 6.21 -9.11
C PRO A 105 -1.14 5.27 -10.12
N HIS A 106 0.07 4.81 -9.79
CA HIS A 106 0.85 3.89 -10.59
C HIS A 106 0.24 2.49 -10.69
N PHE A 107 -0.56 2.07 -9.70
CA PHE A 107 -1.24 0.76 -9.66
C PHE A 107 -2.74 0.83 -9.99
N ILE A 108 -3.37 2.01 -9.88
CA ILE A 108 -4.79 2.21 -10.21
C ILE A 108 -5.01 2.41 -11.73
N ALA A 109 -3.95 2.72 -12.47
CA ALA A 109 -4.03 2.92 -13.92
C ALA A 109 -4.65 1.71 -14.62
N GLN A 110 -5.46 1.95 -15.66
CA GLN A 110 -6.16 0.91 -16.42
C GLN A 110 -5.22 -0.21 -16.91
N LEU A 111 -3.96 0.13 -17.18
CA LEU A 111 -2.92 -0.83 -17.53
C LEU A 111 -2.83 -2.03 -16.57
N PHE A 112 -3.00 -1.84 -15.26
CA PHE A 112 -2.98 -2.94 -14.28
C PHE A 112 -4.27 -3.76 -14.25
N ASN A 113 -5.38 -3.23 -14.76
CA ASN A 113 -6.60 -4.02 -14.95
C ASN A 113 -6.51 -4.89 -16.20
N ASP A 114 -5.64 -4.54 -17.15
CA ASP A 114 -5.45 -5.25 -18.42
C ASP A 114 -4.38 -6.36 -18.34
N ILE A 115 -3.63 -6.43 -17.23
CA ILE A 115 -2.60 -7.46 -16.93
C ILE A 115 -3.23 -8.58 -16.11
#